data_AF-A0A0C5CFF5-F1
#
_entry.id   AF-A0A0C5CFF5-F1
#
_cell.length_a   1.000
_cell.length_b   1.000
_cell.length_c   1.000
_cell.angle_alpha   90.00
_cell.angle_beta   90.00
_cell.angle_gamma   90.00
#
_symmetry.space_group_name_H-M   'P 1'
#
loop_
_entity.id
_entity.type
_entity.pdbx_description
1 polymer ?
#
loop_
_entity_poly.entity_id
_entity_poly.type
_entity_poly.pdbx_seq_one_letter_code
_entity_poly.pdbx_strand_id
1 'polypeptide(L)'
;MILPGVGAILALLMQVLEKFPHIYNYPDRLNESNAKQFYVHSRKLLNQLKNICLIFFALILLESIVIAMGWGNGFGKWFLPIVIIGMGIPIASGIVTQKNKITTIR
;
A
#
# COMPACT_ATOMS: atom_id res chain seq x y z
N MET A 1 21.55 -9.85 -4.59
CA MET A 1 20.68 -8.66 -4.51
C MET A 1 19.21 -9.05 -4.56
N ILE A 2 18.73 -9.79 -3.56
CA ILE A 2 17.37 -10.36 -3.58
C ILE A 2 16.35 -9.29 -3.20
N LEU A 3 16.63 -8.50 -2.16
CA LEU A 3 15.69 -7.52 -1.61
C LEU A 3 15.29 -6.41 -2.60
N PRO A 4 16.22 -5.76 -3.36
CA PRO A 4 15.83 -4.80 -4.40
C PRO A 4 15.01 -5.44 -5.53
N GLY A 5 15.35 -6.68 -5.91
CA GLY A 5 14.61 -7.42 -6.94
C GLY A 5 13.16 -7.70 -6.53
N VAL A 6 12.96 -8.17 -5.30
CA VAL A 6 11.61 -8.36 -4.73
C VAL A 6 10.86 -7.04 -4.67
N GLY A 7 11.51 -5.95 -4.25
CA GLY A 7 10.91 -4.62 -4.20
C GLY A 7 10.47 -4.11 -5.58
N ALA A 8 11.30 -4.30 -6.60
CA ALA A 8 10.97 -3.92 -7.97
C ALA A 8 9.79 -4.73 -8.53
N ILE A 9 9.80 -6.05 -8.33
CA ILE A 9 8.70 -6.94 -8.77
C ILE A 9 7.39 -6.55 -8.07
N LEU A 10 7.42 -6.31 -6.75
CA LEU A 10 6.25 -5.89 -5.99
C LEU A 10 5.69 -4.55 -6.50
N ALA A 11 6.58 -3.57 -6.74
CA ALA A 11 6.19 -2.27 -7.26
C ALA A 11 5.58 -2.37 -8.67
N LEU A 12 6.14 -3.21 -9.55
CA LEU A 12 5.58 -3.49 -10.87
C LEU A 12 4.20 -4.16 -10.77
N LEU A 13 4.05 -5.17 -9.92
CA LEU A 13 2.76 -5.83 -9.71
C LEU A 13 1.70 -4.84 -9.23
N MET A 14 2.02 -4.00 -8.24
CA MET A 14 1.13 -2.95 -7.76
C MET A 14 0.82 -1.92 -8.86
N GLN A 15 1.78 -1.59 -9.72
CA GLN A 15 1.57 -0.69 -10.85
C GLN A 15 0.60 -1.28 -11.90
N VAL A 16 0.70 -2.58 -12.17
CA VAL A 16 -0.20 -3.30 -13.07
C VAL A 16 -1.61 -3.32 -12.50
N LEU A 17 -1.76 -3.71 -11.24
CA LEU A 17 -3.04 -3.68 -10.53
C LEU A 17 -3.66 -2.28 -10.57
N GLU A 18 -2.87 -1.23 -10.28
CA GLU A 18 -3.34 0.17 -10.33
C GLU A 18 -3.89 0.57 -11.71
N LYS A 19 -3.33 0.03 -12.80
CA LYS A 19 -3.78 0.28 -14.17
C LYS A 19 -5.08 -0.45 -14.51
N PHE A 20 -5.33 -1.60 -13.89
CA PHE A 20 -6.50 -2.43 -14.15
C PHE A 20 -7.38 -2.53 -12.88
N PRO A 21 -8.16 -1.50 -12.54
CA PRO A 21 -9.00 -1.57 -11.32
C PRO A 21 -10.10 -2.62 -11.40
N HIS A 22 -10.55 -2.99 -12.61
CA HIS A 22 -11.70 -3.88 -12.82
C HIS A 22 -11.47 -5.34 -12.39
N ILE A 23 -10.22 -5.78 -12.19
CA ILE A 23 -9.90 -7.14 -11.72
C ILE A 23 -9.99 -7.28 -10.20
N TYR A 24 -10.29 -6.20 -9.48
CA TYR A 24 -10.46 -6.27 -8.03
C TYR A 24 -11.79 -6.89 -7.65
N ASN A 25 -11.81 -7.54 -6.49
CA ASN A 25 -13.06 -7.96 -5.87
C ASN A 25 -13.74 -6.73 -5.24
N TYR A 26 -14.77 -6.22 -5.92
CA TYR A 26 -15.58 -5.12 -5.44
C TYR A 26 -16.79 -5.63 -4.64
N PRO A 27 -17.32 -4.84 -3.70
CA PRO A 27 -18.50 -5.25 -2.93
C PRO A 27 -19.77 -5.22 -3.80
N ASP A 28 -20.76 -6.05 -3.46
CA ASP A 28 -22.03 -6.21 -4.22
C ASP A 28 -22.84 -4.92 -4.41
N ARG A 29 -22.53 -3.87 -3.63
CA ARG A 29 -23.12 -2.52 -3.73
C ARG A 29 -22.55 -1.68 -4.89
N LEU A 30 -21.59 -2.20 -5.64
CA LEU A 30 -21.08 -1.55 -6.84
C LEU A 30 -22.19 -1.49 -7.91
N ASN A 31 -22.40 -0.31 -8.49
CA ASN A 31 -23.32 -0.13 -9.62
C ASN A 31 -22.77 0.92 -10.58
N GLU A 32 -23.44 1.15 -11.70
CA GLU A 32 -22.97 2.05 -12.75
C GLU A 32 -22.78 3.51 -12.27
N SER A 33 -23.63 4.00 -11.36
CA SER A 33 -23.56 5.38 -10.88
C SER A 33 -22.40 5.63 -9.92
N ASN A 34 -21.92 4.60 -9.21
CA ASN A 34 -20.83 4.71 -8.24
C ASN A 34 -19.51 4.06 -8.69
N ALA A 35 -19.49 3.28 -9.78
CA ALA A 35 -18.33 2.51 -10.24
C ALA A 35 -17.06 3.36 -10.44
N LYS A 36 -17.20 4.53 -11.09
CA LYS A 36 -16.08 5.47 -11.29
C LYS A 36 -15.44 5.88 -9.96
N GLN A 37 -16.25 6.11 -8.94
CA GLN A 37 -15.75 6.51 -7.62
C GLN A 37 -15.02 5.36 -6.95
N PHE A 38 -15.56 4.14 -6.99
CA PHE A 38 -14.88 2.94 -6.48
C PHE A 38 -13.52 2.75 -7.16
N TYR A 39 -13.45 2.89 -8.49
CA TYR A 39 -12.19 2.70 -9.23
C TYR A 39 -11.15 3.75 -8.87
N VAL A 40 -11.53 5.02 -8.73
CA VAL A 40 -10.61 6.09 -8.31
C VAL A 40 -10.10 5.85 -6.89
N HIS A 41 -10.98 5.45 -5.95
CA HIS A 41 -10.57 5.20 -4.57
C HIS A 41 -9.65 3.99 -4.45
N SER A 42 -9.98 2.87 -5.10
CA SER A 42 -9.13 1.68 -5.07
C SER A 42 -7.75 1.94 -5.67
N ARG A 43 -7.68 2.68 -6.79
CA ARG A 43 -6.38 3.07 -7.38
C ARG A 43 -5.58 3.97 -6.45
N LYS A 44 -6.22 4.97 -5.82
CA LYS A 44 -5.55 5.85 -4.86
C LYS A 44 -5.00 5.08 -3.66
N LEU A 45 -5.80 4.16 -3.10
CA LEU A 45 -5.37 3.30 -1.99
C LEU A 45 -4.15 2.46 -2.39
N LEU A 46 -4.21 1.81 -3.56
CA LEU A 46 -3.11 0.98 -4.02
C LEU A 46 -1.84 1.79 -4.27
N ASN A 47 -1.96 2.99 -4.83
CA ASN A 47 -0.85 3.91 -5.02
C ASN A 47 -0.20 4.31 -3.68
N GLN A 48 -1.01 4.62 -2.67
CA GLN A 48 -0.51 4.92 -1.31
C GLN A 48 0.24 3.73 -0.71
N LEU A 49 -0.32 2.52 -0.79
CA LEU A 49 0.32 1.31 -0.30
C LEU A 49 1.63 1.00 -1.03
N LYS A 50 1.66 1.16 -2.36
CA LYS A 50 2.86 1.02 -3.18
C LYS A 50 3.98 1.95 -2.71
N ASN A 51 3.68 3.22 -2.50
CA ASN A 51 4.68 4.20 -2.06
C ASN A 51 5.19 3.89 -0.65
N ILE A 52 4.31 3.50 0.27
CA ILE A 52 4.70 3.13 1.64
C ILE A 52 5.59 1.88 1.63
N CYS A 53 5.25 0.86 0.85
CA CYS A 53 6.09 -0.32 0.67
C CYS A 53 7.47 0.03 0.11
N LEU A 54 7.55 0.90 -0.90
CA LEU A 54 8.81 1.35 -1.48
C LEU A 54 9.68 2.09 -0.46
N ILE A 55 9.08 2.96 0.37
CA ILE A 55 9.80 3.64 1.46
C ILE A 55 10.36 2.62 2.45
N PHE A 56 9.56 1.65 2.89
CA PHE A 56 10.06 0.62 3.82
C PHE A 56 11.16 -0.24 3.22
N PHE A 57 11.06 -0.63 1.94
CA PHE A 57 12.15 -1.35 1.30
C PHE A 57 13.42 -0.50 1.18
N ALA A 58 13.32 0.80 0.88
CA ALA A 58 14.47 1.69 0.87
C ALA A 58 15.12 1.79 2.26
N LEU A 59 14.31 1.90 3.33
CA LEU A 59 14.80 1.91 4.71
C LEU A 59 15.51 0.60 5.08
N ILE A 60 14.93 -0.56 4.75
CA ILE A 60 15.55 -1.86 5.02
C ILE A 60 16.87 -2.01 4.25
N LEU A 61 16.95 -1.51 3.01
CA LEU A 61 18.19 -1.52 2.23
C LEU A 61 19.26 -0.64 2.87
N LEU A 62 18.91 0.57 3.30
CA LEU A 62 19.83 1.46 4.01
C LEU A 62 20.35 0.80 5.29
N GLU A 63 19.44 0.23 6.09
CA GLU A 63 19.81 -0.45 7.34
C GLU A 63 20.73 -1.64 7.08
N SER A 64 20.48 -2.39 6.01
CA SER A 64 21.36 -3.50 5.59
C SER A 64 22.79 -3.01 5.31
N ILE A 65 22.94 -1.83 4.70
CA ILE A 65 24.25 -1.21 4.43
C ILE A 65 24.90 -0.75 5.75
N VAL A 66 24.14 -0.10 6.64
CA VAL A 66 24.61 0.36 7.95
C VAL A 66 25.13 -0.80 8.81
N ILE A 67 24.38 -1.91 8.87
CA ILE A 67 24.80 -3.13 9.58
C ILE A 67 26.07 -3.70 8.93
N ALA A 68 26.13 -3.77 7.59
CA ALA A 68 27.31 -4.31 6.88
C ALA A 68 28.58 -3.48 7.14
N MET A 69 28.44 -2.17 7.38
CA MET A 69 29.54 -1.28 7.79
C MET A 69 29.86 -1.34 9.29
N GLY A 70 29.06 -2.07 10.08
CA GLY A 70 29.21 -2.17 11.54
C GLY A 70 28.79 -0.91 12.30
N TRP A 71 28.02 -0.02 11.68
CA TRP A 71 27.63 1.27 12.28
C TRP A 71 26.33 1.20 13.09
N GLY A 72 25.62 0.08 13.04
CA GLY A 72 24.33 -0.09 13.72
C GLY A 72 23.98 -1.54 13.98
N ASN A 73 23.06 -1.75 14.92
CA ASN A 73 22.61 -3.07 15.37
C ASN A 73 21.30 -3.52 14.71
N GLY A 74 20.90 -2.86 13.62
CA GLY A 74 19.63 -3.13 12.95
C GLY A 74 18.45 -2.38 13.56
N PHE A 75 17.32 -2.50 12.88
CA PHE A 75 16.06 -1.98 13.35
C PHE A 75 15.62 -2.63 14.67
N GLY A 76 15.27 -1.80 15.66
CA GLY A 76 14.76 -2.27 16.95
C GLY A 76 13.33 -2.80 16.88
N LYS A 77 12.84 -3.29 18.02
CA LYS A 77 11.49 -3.89 18.17
C LYS A 77 10.34 -2.99 17.71
N TRP A 78 10.54 -1.68 17.67
CA TRP A 78 9.55 -0.68 17.24
C TRP A 78 9.33 -0.60 15.72
N PHE A 79 10.25 -1.14 14.92
CA PHE A 79 10.13 -1.11 13.47
C PHE A 79 8.86 -1.84 12.99
N LEU A 80 8.61 -3.04 13.50
CA LEU A 80 7.44 -3.83 13.12
C LEU A 80 6.10 -3.10 13.45
N PRO A 81 5.89 -2.57 14.68
CA PRO A 81 4.74 -1.70 14.96
C PRO A 81 4.59 -0.51 14.00
N ILE A 82 5.68 0.18 13.65
CA ILE A 82 5.65 1.31 12.72
C ILE A 82 5.22 0.86 11.32
N VAL A 83 5.72 -0.28 10.82
CA VAL A 83 5.29 -0.83 9.54
C VAL A 83 3.80 -1.18 9.56
N ILE A 84 3.33 -1.83 10.62
CA ILE A 84 1.91 -2.22 10.77
C ILE A 84 1.02 -0.97 10.79
N ILE A 85 1.39 0.06 11.55
CA ILE A 85 0.61 1.31 11.62
C ILE A 85 0.66 2.03 10.27
N GLY A 86 1.84 2.16 9.67
CA GLY A 86 2.04 2.83 8.38
C GLY A 86 1.22 2.19 7.25
N MET A 87 1.12 0.85 7.23
CA MET A 87 0.30 0.11 6.28
C MET A 87 -1.19 0.10 6.67
N GLY A 88 -1.50 0.04 7.97
CA GLY A 88 -2.86 -0.07 8.49
C GLY A 88 -3.69 1.20 8.31
N ILE A 89 -3.09 2.38 8.50
CA ILE A 89 -3.77 3.68 8.35
C ILE A 89 -4.41 3.86 6.96
N PRO A 90 -3.68 3.73 5.82
CA PRO A 90 -4.27 3.89 4.49
C PRO A 90 -5.37 2.85 4.24
N ILE A 91 -5.20 1.61 4.69
CA ILE A 91 -6.22 0.55 4.56
C ILE A 91 -7.49 0.95 5.33
N ALA A 92 -7.37 1.32 6.59
CA ALA A 92 -8.50 1.74 7.42
C ALA A 92 -9.22 2.96 6.83
N SER A 93 -8.47 3.98 6.40
CA SER A 93 -9.04 5.17 5.77
C SER A 93 -9.73 4.85 4.44
N GLY A 94 -9.18 3.93 3.65
CA GLY A 94 -9.77 3.44 2.40
C GLY A 94 -11.11 2.73 2.64
N ILE A 95 -11.20 1.92 3.70
CA ILE A 95 -12.44 1.23 4.09
C ILE A 95 -13.50 2.22 4.56
N VAL A 96 -13.14 3.17 5.44
CA VAL A 96 -14.08 4.18 5.95
C VAL A 96 -14.60 5.07 4.82
N THR A 97 -13.73 5.50 3.90
CA THR A 97 -14.12 6.33 2.76
C THR A 97 -15.10 5.61 1.84
N GLN A 98 -14.89 4.31 1.61
CA GLN A 98 -15.84 3.48 0.85
C GLN A 98 -17.20 3.35 1.53
N LYS A 99 -17.25 3.32 2.87
CA LYS A 99 -18.49 3.23 3.65
C LYS A 99 -19.28 4.54 3.61
N ASN A 100 -18.64 5.68 3.85
CA ASN A 100 -19.32 6.97 4.02
C ASN A 100 -19.93 7.51 2.71
N LYS A 101 -19.32 7.24 1.55
CA LYS A 101 -19.82 7.74 0.25
C LYS A 101 -21.10 7.06 -0.22
N ILE A 102 -21.46 5.92 0.37
CA ILE A 102 -22.72 5.22 0.08
C ILE A 102 -23.91 5.97 0.70
N THR A 103 -23.70 6.57 1.87
CA THR A 103 -24.76 7.26 2.63
C THR A 103 -25.15 8.62 2.04
N THR A 104 -24.34 9.18 1.14
CA THR A 104 -24.59 10.49 0.50
C THR A 104 -25.30 10.41 -0.85
N ILE A 105 -25.38 9.21 -1.46
CA ILE A 105 -26.04 8.99 -2.77
C ILE A 105 -27.48 8.47 -2.59
N ARG A 106 -27.91 8.25 -1.34
CA ARG A 106 -29.28 7.86 -0.96
C ARG A 106 -30.00 9.04 -0.34
#